data_AF-A0A2N3FB31-F1
#
_entry.id   AF-A0A2N3FB31-F1
#
_cell.length_a   1.000
_cell.length_b   1.000
_cell.length_c   1.000
_cell.angle_alpha   90.00
_cell.angle_beta   90.00
_cell.angle_gamma   90.00
#
_symmetry.space_group_name_H-M   'P 1'
#
loop_
_entity.id
_entity.type
_entity.pdbx_description
1 polymer ?
#
loop_
_entity_poly.entity_id
_entity_poly.type
_entity_poly.pdbx_seq_one_letter_code
_entity_poly.pdbx_strand_id
1 'polypeptide(L)' 'MGNARESDVDAEYLKRFDVQQVGGRDVLELWVPAEELEEFNAHIVGGIRQIARYDTVRD' A
#
# COMPACT_ATOMS: atom_id res chain seq x y z
N MET A 1 -12.54 -0.03 -15.75
CA MET A 1 -11.73 -1.21 -15.39
C MET A 1 -10.70 -0.81 -14.34
N GLY A 2 -10.94 -1.13 -13.07
CA GLY A 2 -9.97 -0.99 -11.98
C GLY A 2 -9.21 -2.28 -11.73
N ASN A 3 -8.01 -2.21 -11.17
CA ASN A 3 -7.26 -3.40 -10.72
C ASN A 3 -6.81 -3.16 -9.28
N ALA A 4 -6.86 -4.19 -8.44
CA ALA A 4 -6.21 -4.17 -7.13
C ALA A 4 -4.91 -4.95 -7.22
N ARG A 5 -3.87 -4.41 -6.58
CA ARG A 5 -2.55 -5.03 -6.51
C ARG A 5 -2.10 -5.13 -5.05
N GLU A 6 -1.37 -6.18 -4.78
CA GLU A 6 -0.75 -6.46 -3.49
C GLU A 6 0.77 -6.50 -3.66
N SER A 7 1.48 -6.01 -2.65
CA SER A 7 2.94 -5.98 -2.56
C SER A 7 3.36 -6.37 -1.15
N ASP A 8 4.40 -7.19 -1.02
CA ASP A 8 4.99 -7.48 0.28
C ASP A 8 6.06 -6.44 0.60
N VAL A 9 6.19 -6.09 1.88
CA VAL A 9 7.20 -5.14 2.35
C VAL A 9 7.88 -5.74 3.58
N ASP A 10 9.17 -5.46 3.77
CA ASP A 10 9.90 -5.92 4.95
C ASP A 10 9.22 -5.42 6.25
N ALA A 11 8.71 -6.37 7.03
CA ALA A 11 7.94 -6.08 8.23
C ALA A 11 8.74 -5.39 9.35
N GLU A 12 10.05 -5.64 9.46
CA GLU A 12 10.88 -4.95 10.45
C GLU A 12 11.12 -3.49 10.02
N TYR A 13 11.31 -3.26 8.72
CA TYR A 13 11.43 -1.91 8.16
C TYR A 13 10.16 -1.07 8.39
N LEU A 14 8.97 -1.67 8.18
CA LEU A 14 7.69 -0.96 8.35
C LEU A 14 7.46 -0.39 9.75
N LYS A 15 8.07 -0.97 10.80
CA LYS A 15 7.91 -0.50 12.19
C LYS A 15 8.43 0.91 12.44
N ARG A 16 9.17 1.49 11.48
CA ARG A 16 9.69 2.86 11.55
C ARG A 16 8.64 3.93 11.26
N PHE A 17 7.53 3.56 10.61
CA PHE A 17 6.51 4.50 10.16
C PHE A 17 5.30 4.50 11.08
N ASP A 18 4.69 5.67 11.21
CA ASP A 18 3.50 5.83 12.03
C ASP A 18 2.27 5.26 11.32
N VAL A 19 1.41 4.61 12.10
CA VAL A 19 0.07 4.21 11.66
C VAL A 19 -0.91 5.29 12.10
N GLN A 20 -1.67 5.82 11.14
CA GLN A 20 -2.66 6.87 11.34
C GLN A 20 -4.05 6.40 10.89
N GLN A 21 -5.09 6.96 11.47
CA GLN A 21 -6.47 6.76 11.05
C GLN A 21 -7.08 8.12 10.71
N VAL A 22 -6.92 8.56 9.45
CA VAL A 22 -7.41 9.88 9.01
C VAL A 22 -8.46 9.81 7.90
N GLY A 23 -8.40 8.83 6.99
CA GLY A 23 -9.32 8.72 5.86
C GLY A 23 -10.69 8.13 6.23
N GLY A 24 -10.70 6.98 6.92
CA GLY A 24 -11.92 6.26 7.26
C GLY A 24 -11.84 5.58 8.62
N ARG A 25 -12.98 5.42 9.31
CA ARG A 25 -13.04 4.83 10.66
C ARG A 25 -12.61 3.37 10.73
N ASP A 26 -12.66 2.67 9.61
CA ASP A 26 -12.35 1.24 9.51
C ASP A 26 -11.03 0.98 8.75
N VAL A 27 -10.26 2.04 8.44
CA VAL A 27 -9.00 1.94 7.69
C VAL A 27 -7.87 2.49 8.53
N LEU A 28 -6.73 1.81 8.47
CA LEU A 28 -5.46 2.26 9.00
C LEU A 28 -4.54 2.60 7.83
N GLU A 29 -3.80 3.69 7.97
CA GLU A 29 -2.87 4.19 6.98
C GLU A 29 -1.45 4.20 7.55
N LEU A 30 -0.50 3.62 6.82
CA LEU A 30 0.91 3.75 7.16
C LEU A 30 1.45 5.03 6.50
N TRP A 31 2.01 5.94 7.29
CA TRP A 31 2.47 7.24 6.82
C TRP A 31 3.99 7.25 6.63
N VAL A 32 4.42 7.34 5.38
CA VAL A 32 5.82 7.41 4.95
C VAL A 32 6.14 8.86 4.56
N PRO A 33 7.19 9.49 5.11
CA PRO A 33 7.65 10.80 4.65
C PRO A 33 7.93 10.80 3.15
N ALA A 34 7.56 11.87 2.45
CA ALA A 34 7.66 11.91 0.99
C ALA A 34 9.11 11.77 0.50
N GLU A 35 10.07 12.26 1.27
CA GLU A 35 11.51 12.19 1.05
C GLU A 35 12.10 10.77 1.25
N GLU A 36 11.37 9.86 1.90
CA GLU A 36 11.79 8.47 2.13
C GLU A 36 11.17 7.49 1.12
N LEU A 37 10.40 7.96 0.15
CA LEU A 37 9.67 7.10 -0.80
C LEU A 37 10.59 6.22 -1.66
N GLU A 38 11.74 6.71 -2.09
CA GLU A 38 12.72 5.89 -2.81
C GLU A 38 13.25 4.73 -1.93
N GLU A 39 13.57 5.00 -0.67
CA GLU A 39 14.01 3.97 0.29
C GLU A 39 12.88 2.97 0.56
N PHE A 40 11.67 3.46 0.78
CA PHE A 40 10.50 2.61 1.00
C PHE A 40 10.27 1.66 -0.18
N ASN A 41 10.34 2.15 -1.41
CA ASN A 41 10.18 1.34 -2.60
C ASN A 41 11.26 0.26 -2.74
N ALA A 42 12.49 0.52 -2.25
CA ALA A 42 13.56 -0.48 -2.22
C ALA A 42 13.30 -1.61 -1.22
N HIS A 43 12.44 -1.38 -0.22
CA HIS A 43 12.00 -2.38 0.77
C HIS A 43 10.72 -3.13 0.37
N ILE A 44 10.13 -2.83 -0.79
CA ILE A 44 9.12 -3.71 -1.40
C ILE A 44 9.82 -5.00 -1.82
N VAL A 45 9.45 -6.09 -1.19
CA VAL A 45 10.04 -7.41 -1.41
C VAL A 45 9.07 -8.30 -2.17
N GLY A 46 9.62 -9.25 -2.94
CA GLY A 46 8.82 -10.09 -3.80
C GLY A 46 8.25 -9.33 -5.01
N GLY A 47 7.33 -9.98 -5.72
CA GLY A 47 6.67 -9.41 -6.89
C GLY A 47 5.33 -8.78 -6.53
N ILE A 48 4.98 -7.68 -7.21
CA ILE A 48 3.64 -7.10 -7.15
C ILE A 48 2.65 -8.02 -7.86
N ARG A 49 1.56 -8.38 -7.19
CA ARG A 49 0.55 -9.32 -7.68
C ARG A 49 -0.76 -8.60 -7.94
N GLN A 50 -1.44 -8.92 -9.05
CA GLN A 50 -2.83 -8.49 -9.24
C GLN A 50 -3.75 -9.46 -8.49
N ILE A 51 -4.52 -8.96 -7.54
CA ILE A 51 -5.41 -9.78 -6.71
C ILE A 51 -6.88 -9.67 -7.13
N ALA A 52 -7.25 -8.58 -7.83
CA ALA A 52 -8.58 -8.42 -8.38
C ALA A 52 -8.59 -7.49 -9.59
N ARG A 53 -9.63 -7.65 -10.41
CA ARG A 53 -9.97 -6.80 -11.54
C ARG A 53 -11.45 -6.45 -11.41
N TYR A 54 -11.76 -5.18 -11.52
CA TYR A 54 -13.10 -4.63 -11.37
C TYR A 54 -13.53 -4.03 -12.69
N ASP A 55 -14.49 -4.65 -13.34
CA ASP A 55 -15.15 -4.06 -14.48
C ASP A 55 -16.06 -2.93 -14.03
N THR A 56 -16.06 -1.84 -14.79
CA THR A 56 -17.04 -0.78 -14.55
C THR A 56 -18.31 -1.24 -15.23
N VAL A 57 -19.27 -1.77 -14.47
CA VAL A 57 -20.63 -1.96 -14.99
C VAL A 57 -21.19 -0.55 -15.19
N ARG A 58 -21.44 -0.18 -16.45
CA ARG A 58 -22.30 0.95 -16.77
C ARG A 58 -23.72 0.42 -16.74
N ASP A 59 -24.49 0.84 -15.75
CA ASP A 59 -25.94 1.01 -15.97
C ASP A 59 -26.17 2.36 -16.65
#